data_AF-A0A0P9G6N1-F1
#
_entry.id   AF-A0A0P9G6N1-F1
#
_cell.length_a   1.000
_cell.length_b   1.000
_cell.length_c   1.000
_cell.angle_alpha   90.00
_cell.angle_beta   90.00
_cell.angle_gamma   90.00
#
_symmetry.space_group_name_H-M   'P 1'
#
loop_
_entity.id
_entity.type
_entity.pdbx_description
1 polymer ?
#
loop_
_entity_poly.entity_id
_entity_poly.type
_entity_poly.pdbx_seq_one_letter_code
_entity_poly.pdbx_strand_id
1 'polypeptide(L)'
;MELSQEELAFFSNMFADKSTPEQTEESGHALSIKSEIPSNLYQVFEQSKLTLLAEISHYQLWFPLEMTIENGEFKPVLGTPEIVDIQNGERSWRGGDFVNVELQDQKGKAHDLLSLSSTGIAFRVSDRRSLKRILNEKSLCISLPNEEQVALEFEAVRVERDVVAAKIAKVQRGRDRLRKFLFNLHRNENQQLYQGLQS
;
A
#
# COMPACT_ATOMS: atom_id res chain seq x y z
N MET A 1 1.95 -7.32 48.77
CA MET A 1 3.30 -6.86 48.42
C MET A 1 3.24 -5.34 48.41
N GLU A 2 4.03 -4.68 49.26
CA GLU A 2 4.20 -3.24 49.22
C GLU A 2 5.48 -2.92 48.45
N LEU A 3 5.39 -2.01 47.50
CA LEU A 3 6.52 -1.57 46.68
C LEU A 3 7.48 -0.74 47.54
N SER A 4 8.78 -0.92 47.32
CA SER A 4 9.80 -0.11 48.00
C SER A 4 9.76 1.35 47.53
N GLN A 5 10.30 2.27 48.34
CA GLN A 5 10.35 3.68 47.97
C GLN A 5 11.19 3.95 46.71
N GLU A 6 12.22 3.14 46.46
CA GLU A 6 13.04 3.22 45.25
C GLU A 6 12.26 2.80 44.01
N GLU A 7 11.45 1.75 44.11
CA GLU A 7 10.57 1.31 43.02
C GLU A 7 9.47 2.35 42.74
N LEU A 8 8.89 2.95 43.77
CA LEU A 8 7.90 4.04 43.63
C LEU A 8 8.51 5.27 42.95
N ALA A 9 9.73 5.67 43.33
CA ALA A 9 10.42 6.79 42.72
C ALA A 9 10.76 6.54 41.24
N PHE A 10 11.11 5.29 40.90
CA PHE A 10 11.33 4.87 39.52
C PHE A 10 10.06 5.00 38.68
N PHE A 11 8.91 4.50 39.18
CA PHE A 11 7.63 4.64 38.47
C PHE A 11 7.19 6.11 38.34
N SER A 12 7.36 6.92 39.39
CA SER A 12 7.02 8.36 39.32
C SER A 12 7.85 9.09 38.26
N ASN A 13 9.11 8.76 38.07
CA ASN A 13 9.94 9.35 37.01
C ASN A 13 9.60 8.80 35.61
N MET A 14 9.12 7.57 35.51
CA MET A 14 8.73 6.94 34.24
C MET A 14 7.42 7.52 33.68
N PHE A 15 6.54 8.03 34.54
CA PHE A 15 5.23 8.62 34.19
C PHE A 15 5.13 10.12 34.46
N ALA A 16 6.23 10.78 34.83
CA ALA A 16 6.25 12.24 34.92
C ALA A 16 6.24 12.83 33.50
N ASP A 17 5.06 13.25 33.05
CA ASP A 17 4.87 13.96 31.79
C ASP A 17 5.79 15.19 31.72
N LYS A 18 6.82 15.10 30.87
CA LYS A 18 7.58 16.28 30.44
C LYS A 18 6.73 17.05 29.45
N SER A 19 5.99 18.04 29.95
CA SER A 19 5.28 19.00 29.12
C SER A 19 6.26 19.83 28.29
N THR A 20 6.11 19.76 26.96
CA THR A 20 6.63 20.77 26.02
C THR A 20 5.60 20.97 24.90
N PRO A 21 5.56 22.17 24.28
CA PRO A 21 4.34 22.85 23.93
C PRO A 21 3.76 22.43 22.57
N GLU A 22 2.47 22.75 22.43
CA GLU A 22 1.61 22.61 21.26
C GLU A 22 2.31 22.89 19.93
N GLN A 23 2.16 21.97 18.96
CA GLN A 23 2.00 22.32 17.55
C GLN A 23 0.97 21.43 16.85
N THR A 24 0.16 22.13 16.07
CA THR A 24 -0.97 21.79 15.20
C THR A 24 -0.74 20.65 14.20
N GLU A 25 -1.82 19.89 14.00
CA GLU A 25 -2.30 19.19 12.79
C GLU A 25 -1.29 18.70 11.74
N GLU A 26 -1.17 17.37 11.61
CA GLU A 26 -1.44 16.64 10.36
C GLU A 26 -1.62 15.15 10.69
N SER A 27 -2.69 14.54 10.16
CA SER A 27 -3.08 13.16 10.45
C SER A 27 -2.14 12.14 9.80
N GLY A 28 -1.00 11.90 10.43
CA GLY A 28 -0.20 10.70 10.25
C GLY A 28 -0.26 9.88 11.53
N HIS A 29 -0.62 8.59 11.44
CA HIS A 29 -0.50 7.69 12.59
C HIS A 29 1.00 7.50 12.89
N ALA A 30 1.54 8.36 13.78
CA ALA A 30 2.93 8.32 14.17
C ALA A 30 3.14 7.20 15.21
N LEU A 31 3.66 6.06 14.76
CA LEU A 31 4.28 5.10 15.66
C LEU A 31 5.65 5.67 16.06
N SER A 32 6.00 5.80 17.33
CA SER A 32 7.35 6.21 17.73
C SER A 32 8.03 5.04 18.45
N ILE A 33 9.17 4.60 17.90
CA ILE A 33 9.98 3.56 18.55
C ILE A 33 11.05 4.29 19.35
N LYS A 34 10.80 4.49 20.65
CA LYS A 34 11.86 4.90 21.58
C LYS A 34 12.77 3.71 21.84
N SER A 35 13.88 3.65 21.12
CA SER A 35 14.90 2.62 21.29
C SER A 35 16.27 3.27 21.18
N GLU A 36 17.13 3.02 22.16
CA GLU A 36 18.58 3.21 22.02
C GLU A 36 19.08 2.13 21.05
N ILE A 37 18.93 2.39 19.75
CA ILE A 37 19.32 1.44 18.71
C ILE A 37 20.85 1.43 18.63
N PRO A 38 21.50 0.24 18.79
CA PRO A 38 22.93 0.08 18.55
C PRO A 38 23.38 0.71 17.24
N SER A 39 24.51 1.41 17.24
CA SER A 39 24.91 2.26 16.12
C SER A 39 25.11 1.53 14.79
N ASN A 40 25.34 0.22 14.85
CA ASN A 40 25.44 -0.69 13.70
C ASN A 40 24.09 -0.96 13.01
N LEU A 41 22.95 -0.78 13.69
CA LEU A 41 21.62 -0.96 13.11
C LEU A 41 21.13 0.28 12.33
N TYR A 42 21.70 1.47 12.55
CA TYR A 42 21.37 2.66 11.74
C TYR A 42 21.59 2.41 10.24
N GLN A 43 22.73 1.84 9.88
CA GLN A 43 23.07 1.54 8.49
C GLN A 43 22.13 0.49 7.89
N VAL A 44 21.70 -0.48 8.70
CA VAL A 44 20.73 -1.49 8.27
C VAL A 44 19.41 -0.82 7.96
N PHE A 45 18.90 0.05 8.84
CA PHE A 45 17.63 0.72 8.63
C PHE A 45 17.66 1.73 7.48
N GLU A 46 18.73 2.51 7.34
CA GLU A 46 18.90 3.49 6.26
C GLU A 46 18.91 2.84 4.86
N GLN A 47 19.46 1.62 4.75
CA GLN A 47 19.59 0.91 3.47
C GLN A 47 18.48 -0.13 3.23
N SER A 48 17.66 -0.42 4.24
CA SER A 48 16.62 -1.45 4.16
C SER A 48 15.29 -0.90 3.64
N LYS A 49 14.57 -1.74 2.89
CA LYS A 49 13.14 -1.55 2.65
C LYS A 49 12.39 -2.30 3.74
N LEU A 50 11.78 -1.56 4.65
CA LEU A 50 11.02 -2.11 5.75
C LEU A 50 9.53 -2.17 5.39
N THR A 51 8.85 -3.19 5.92
CA THR A 51 7.42 -3.36 5.77
C THR A 51 6.84 -3.74 7.14
N LEU A 52 5.84 -3.03 7.61
CA LEU A 52 5.03 -3.46 8.75
C LEU A 52 3.93 -4.39 8.24
N LEU A 53 3.81 -5.57 8.84
CA LEU A 53 2.76 -6.55 8.53
C LEU A 53 1.70 -6.50 9.63
N ALA A 54 0.44 -6.34 9.22
CA ALA A 54 -0.71 -6.54 10.07
C ALA A 54 -1.62 -7.62 9.47
N GLU A 55 -2.26 -8.43 10.30
CA GLU A 55 -3.18 -9.48 9.85
C GLU A 55 -4.61 -9.16 10.31
N ILE A 56 -5.56 -9.23 9.39
CA ILE A 56 -6.99 -9.04 9.64
C ILE A 56 -7.79 -10.12 8.92
N SER A 57 -8.45 -11.00 9.67
CA SER A 57 -9.13 -12.18 9.12
C SER A 57 -8.18 -13.03 8.26
N HIS A 58 -8.49 -13.22 6.98
CA HIS A 58 -7.69 -13.94 6.00
C HIS A 58 -6.93 -12.99 5.06
N TYR A 59 -6.66 -11.76 5.52
CA TYR A 59 -5.85 -10.78 4.80
C TYR A 59 -4.63 -10.37 5.60
N GLN A 60 -3.53 -10.13 4.88
CA GLN A 60 -2.38 -9.41 5.40
C GLN A 60 -2.31 -8.02 4.76
N LEU A 61 -2.05 -7.01 5.58
CA LEU A 61 -1.79 -5.64 5.17
C LEU A 61 -0.30 -5.37 5.34
N TRP A 62 0.39 -5.15 4.22
CA TRP A 62 1.82 -4.92 4.16
C TRP A 62 2.10 -3.43 3.92
N PHE A 63 2.32 -2.68 5.00
CA PHE A 63 2.58 -1.25 4.98
C PHE A 63 4.07 -0.99 4.69
N PRO A 64 4.43 -0.34 3.57
CA PRO A 64 5.78 0.16 3.39
C PRO A 64 6.14 1.10 4.56
N LEU A 65 7.36 0.98 5.08
CA LEU A 65 7.82 1.77 6.21
C LEU A 65 9.01 2.62 5.77
N GLU A 66 8.87 3.94 5.87
CA GLU A 66 9.99 4.88 5.74
C GLU A 66 10.42 5.31 7.13
N MET A 67 11.72 5.31 7.39
CA MET A 67 12.29 5.71 8.68
C MET A 67 12.93 7.08 8.52
N THR A 68 12.41 8.09 9.20
CA THR A 68 13.12 9.37 9.37
C THR A 68 13.77 9.42 10.74
N ILE A 69 14.89 10.14 10.84
CA ILE A 69 15.59 10.38 12.11
C ILE A 69 15.49 11.88 12.41
N GLU A 70 14.86 12.21 13.53
CA GLU A 70 14.76 13.59 13.99
C GLU A 70 15.15 13.63 15.47
N ASN A 71 16.12 14.48 15.82
CA ASN A 71 16.64 14.62 17.19
C ASN A 71 17.10 13.30 17.85
N GLY A 72 17.60 12.35 17.05
CA GLY A 72 18.04 11.03 17.53
C GLY A 72 16.89 10.03 17.76
N GLU A 73 15.65 10.42 17.52
CA GLU A 73 14.49 9.53 17.54
C GLU A 73 14.13 9.04 16.13
N PHE A 74 13.77 7.76 16.01
CA PHE A 74 13.22 7.22 14.79
C PHE A 74 11.72 7.47 14.70
N LYS A 75 11.30 8.08 13.60
CA LYS A 75 9.90 8.32 13.27
C LYS A 75 9.52 7.47 12.05
N PRO A 76 8.97 6.27 12.24
CA PRO A 76 8.40 5.50 11.14
C PRO A 76 7.19 6.21 10.55
N VAL A 77 7.18 6.34 9.23
CA VAL A 77 6.04 6.78 8.44
C VAL A 77 5.52 5.57 7.66
N LEU A 78 4.25 5.24 7.89
CA LEU A 78 3.58 4.14 7.18
C LEU A 78 3.05 4.62 5.84
N GLY A 79 3.49 3.97 4.77
CA GLY A 79 2.88 4.05 3.45
C GLY A 79 1.57 3.28 3.36
N THR A 80 0.86 3.44 2.25
CA THR A 80 -0.38 2.69 2.01
C THR A 80 -0.10 1.20 1.82
N PRO A 81 -0.87 0.31 2.49
CA PRO A 81 -0.57 -1.11 2.48
C PRO A 81 -0.87 -1.75 1.13
N GLU A 82 -0.10 -2.79 0.82
CA GLU A 82 -0.55 -3.85 -0.09
C GLU A 82 -1.42 -4.84 0.67
N ILE A 83 -2.50 -5.30 0.04
CA ILE A 83 -3.41 -6.28 0.62
C ILE A 83 -3.10 -7.64 -0.02
N VAL A 84 -2.89 -8.63 0.83
CA VAL A 84 -2.61 -10.01 0.43
C VAL A 84 -3.73 -10.89 0.98
N ASP A 85 -4.42 -11.60 0.10
CA ASP A 85 -5.39 -12.66 0.43
C ASP A 85 -4.61 -13.95 0.71
N ILE A 86 -4.80 -14.52 1.89
CA ILE A 86 -4.12 -15.77 2.33
C ILE A 86 -5.07 -16.97 2.38
N GLN A 87 -6.34 -16.84 1.96
CA GLN A 87 -7.34 -17.90 2.10
C GLN A 87 -7.05 -19.12 1.20
N ASN A 88 -6.52 -18.90 -0.01
CA ASN A 88 -6.29 -19.94 -1.01
C ASN A 88 -4.92 -19.77 -1.69
N GLY A 89 -3.88 -19.65 -0.86
CA GLY A 89 -2.54 -19.29 -1.28
C GLY A 89 -2.30 -17.79 -1.20
N GLU A 90 -1.09 -17.42 -0.79
CA GLU A 90 -0.67 -16.03 -0.61
C GLU A 90 -0.64 -15.31 -1.96
N ARG A 91 -1.59 -14.40 -2.16
CA ARG A 91 -1.73 -13.65 -3.41
C ARG A 91 -2.17 -12.21 -3.16
N SER A 92 -1.70 -11.28 -3.99
CA SER A 92 -2.22 -9.91 -3.96
C SER A 92 -3.74 -9.92 -4.15
N TRP A 93 -4.45 -9.26 -3.23
CA TRP A 93 -5.89 -9.07 -3.35
C TRP A 93 -6.22 -8.33 -4.65
N ARG A 94 -7.36 -8.67 -5.24
CA ARG A 94 -7.74 -8.26 -6.59
C ARG A 94 -9.14 -7.66 -6.56
N GLY A 95 -9.22 -6.38 -6.88
CA GLY A 95 -10.49 -5.69 -7.05
C GLY A 95 -11.17 -6.01 -8.38
N GLY A 96 -12.47 -5.78 -8.40
CA GLY A 96 -13.33 -5.83 -9.58
C GLY A 96 -14.31 -4.66 -9.59
N ASP A 97 -15.25 -4.66 -10.54
CA ASP A 97 -16.38 -3.72 -10.60
C ASP A 97 -16.01 -2.24 -10.41
N PHE A 98 -15.11 -1.76 -11.26
CA PHE A 98 -14.57 -0.41 -11.15
C PHE A 98 -15.54 0.67 -11.63
N VAL A 99 -15.73 1.70 -10.80
CA VAL A 99 -16.50 2.89 -11.14
C VAL A 99 -15.55 4.05 -11.38
N ASN A 100 -15.75 4.79 -12.48
CA ASN A 100 -14.92 5.93 -12.88
C ASN A 100 -13.42 5.59 -13.01
N VAL A 101 -13.12 4.39 -13.52
CA VAL A 101 -11.76 3.96 -13.86
C VAL A 101 -11.71 3.66 -15.35
N GLU A 102 -10.75 4.27 -16.04
CA GLU A 102 -10.51 4.02 -17.46
C GLU A 102 -9.15 3.39 -17.67
N LEU A 103 -9.11 2.34 -18.50
CA LEU A 103 -7.86 1.76 -18.97
C LEU A 103 -7.62 2.20 -20.41
N GLN A 104 -6.48 2.81 -20.67
CA GLN A 104 -6.11 3.28 -21.99
C GLN A 104 -4.75 2.71 -22.42
N ASP A 105 -4.62 2.46 -23.72
CA ASP A 105 -3.31 2.16 -24.32
C ASP A 105 -2.56 3.43 -24.73
N GLN A 106 -1.34 3.28 -25.29
CA GLN A 106 -0.49 4.44 -25.64
C GLN A 106 -1.10 5.39 -26.69
N LYS A 107 -2.12 4.96 -27.43
CA LYS A 107 -2.84 5.82 -28.38
C LYS A 107 -4.06 6.50 -27.76
N GLY A 108 -4.26 6.37 -26.45
CA GLY A 108 -5.44 6.89 -25.75
C GLY A 108 -6.71 6.10 -26.03
N LYS A 109 -6.62 4.90 -26.64
CA LYS A 109 -7.81 4.08 -26.87
C LYS A 109 -8.18 3.34 -25.58
N ALA A 110 -9.45 3.45 -25.20
CA ALA A 110 -10.01 2.83 -24.00
C ALA A 110 -10.27 1.32 -24.18
N HIS A 111 -10.14 0.58 -23.08
CA HIS A 111 -10.35 -0.86 -22.94
C HIS A 111 -11.10 -1.16 -21.64
N ASP A 112 -11.80 -2.29 -21.60
CA ASP A 112 -12.54 -2.66 -20.38
C ASP A 112 -11.54 -3.23 -19.36
N LEU A 113 -11.44 -2.58 -18.20
CA LEU A 113 -10.72 -3.13 -17.06
C LEU A 113 -11.59 -4.17 -16.36
N LEU A 114 -11.12 -5.42 -16.28
CA LEU A 114 -11.87 -6.53 -15.69
C LEU A 114 -11.45 -6.82 -14.25
N SER A 115 -10.15 -6.73 -13.96
CA SER A 115 -9.63 -6.90 -12.60
C SER A 115 -8.27 -6.26 -12.43
N LEU A 116 -7.94 -5.86 -11.21
CA LEU A 116 -6.69 -5.17 -10.89
C LEU A 116 -6.21 -5.56 -9.49
N SER A 117 -4.92 -5.87 -9.37
CA SER A 117 -4.19 -6.00 -8.10
C SER A 117 -2.91 -5.17 -8.16
N SER A 118 -2.14 -5.17 -7.07
CA SER A 118 -0.80 -4.56 -7.03
C SER A 118 0.19 -5.19 -8.02
N THR A 119 -0.04 -6.45 -8.41
CA THR A 119 0.90 -7.28 -9.19
C THR A 119 0.33 -7.79 -10.50
N GLY A 120 -0.96 -7.61 -10.78
CA GLY A 120 -1.61 -8.17 -11.95
C GLY A 120 -2.79 -7.35 -12.45
N ILE A 121 -3.09 -7.51 -13.73
CA ILE A 121 -4.20 -6.83 -14.40
C ILE A 121 -4.89 -7.80 -15.36
N ALA A 122 -6.22 -7.69 -15.49
CA ALA A 122 -6.96 -8.33 -16.57
C ALA A 122 -7.84 -7.31 -17.26
N PHE A 123 -7.86 -7.33 -18.59
CA PHE A 123 -8.62 -6.37 -19.40
C PHE A 123 -9.12 -6.99 -20.70
N ARG A 124 -10.18 -6.41 -21.25
CA ARG A 124 -10.75 -6.78 -22.55
C ARG A 124 -10.44 -5.72 -23.60
N VAL A 125 -10.01 -6.18 -24.77
CA VAL A 125 -9.65 -5.33 -25.90
C VAL A 125 -10.69 -5.47 -27.00
N SER A 126 -11.27 -4.36 -27.45
CA SER A 126 -12.43 -4.36 -28.34
C SER A 126 -12.14 -4.86 -29.77
N ASP A 127 -10.88 -4.87 -30.22
CA ASP A 127 -10.54 -5.32 -31.57
C ASP A 127 -9.12 -5.91 -31.71
N ARG A 128 -8.93 -6.74 -32.75
CA ARG A 128 -7.68 -7.45 -33.03
C ARG A 128 -6.47 -6.55 -33.33
N ARG A 129 -6.67 -5.36 -33.93
CA ARG A 129 -5.55 -4.44 -34.21
C ARG A 129 -5.04 -3.84 -32.92
N SER A 130 -5.95 -3.43 -32.04
CA SER A 130 -5.60 -2.95 -30.70
C SER A 130 -4.91 -4.03 -29.87
N LEU A 131 -5.40 -5.28 -29.93
CA LEU A 131 -4.77 -6.40 -29.21
C LEU A 131 -3.31 -6.61 -29.62
N LYS A 132 -3.05 -6.72 -30.94
CA LYS A 132 -1.68 -6.88 -31.45
C LYS A 132 -0.76 -5.75 -31.01
N ARG A 133 -1.28 -4.52 -31.03
CA ARG A 133 -0.52 -3.32 -30.65
C ARG A 133 -0.20 -3.31 -29.16
N ILE A 134 -1.18 -3.53 -28.30
CA ILE A 134 -1.00 -3.55 -26.84
C ILE A 134 -0.01 -4.63 -26.42
N LEU A 135 -0.07 -5.81 -27.04
CA LEU A 135 0.88 -6.89 -26.77
C LEU A 135 2.32 -6.56 -27.23
N ASN A 136 2.48 -5.67 -28.20
CA ASN A 136 3.78 -5.18 -28.66
C ASN A 136 4.30 -4.02 -27.79
N GLU A 137 3.43 -3.05 -27.47
CA GLU A 137 3.75 -1.87 -26.66
C GLU A 137 3.96 -2.21 -25.18
N LYS A 138 3.27 -3.25 -24.67
CA LYS A 138 3.37 -3.76 -23.29
C LYS A 138 3.16 -2.69 -22.21
N SER A 139 2.41 -1.64 -22.52
CA SER A 139 2.26 -0.47 -21.67
C SER A 139 0.82 0.02 -21.68
N LEU A 140 0.34 0.42 -20.50
CA LEU A 140 -1.02 0.87 -20.25
C LEU A 140 -1.03 2.08 -19.32
N CYS A 141 -2.06 2.92 -19.45
CA CYS A 141 -2.37 3.99 -18.52
C CYS A 141 -3.75 3.73 -17.88
N ILE A 142 -3.83 3.87 -16.56
CA ILE A 142 -5.08 3.80 -15.81
C ILE A 142 -5.39 5.20 -15.29
N SER A 143 -6.57 5.71 -15.62
CA SER A 143 -7.15 6.89 -14.98
C SER A 143 -8.00 6.43 -13.80
N LEU A 144 -7.64 6.84 -12.59
CA LEU A 144 -8.34 6.56 -11.34
C LEU A 144 -9.38 7.66 -11.06
N PRO A 145 -10.33 7.43 -10.11
CA PRO A 145 -11.22 8.48 -9.66
C PRO A 145 -10.39 9.66 -9.12
N ASN A 146 -10.72 10.88 -9.53
CA ASN A 146 -9.97 12.14 -9.28
C ASN A 146 -8.86 12.49 -10.27
N GLU A 147 -8.94 12.00 -11.52
CA GLU A 147 -8.00 12.34 -12.60
C GLU A 147 -6.54 11.91 -12.32
N GLU A 148 -6.34 11.07 -11.32
CA GLU A 148 -5.04 10.51 -11.01
C GLU A 148 -4.67 9.44 -12.04
N GLN A 149 -3.46 9.52 -12.58
CA GLN A 149 -2.98 8.55 -13.57
C GLN A 149 -1.93 7.60 -13.00
N VAL A 150 -2.03 6.34 -13.43
CA VAL A 150 -1.07 5.26 -13.19
C VAL A 150 -0.57 4.72 -14.52
N ALA A 151 0.73 4.85 -14.77
CA ALA A 151 1.36 4.29 -15.96
C ALA A 151 2.10 3.00 -15.60
N LEU A 152 1.85 1.92 -16.34
CA LEU A 152 2.43 0.62 -16.06
C LEU A 152 2.90 -0.11 -17.32
N GLU A 153 3.85 -1.01 -17.13
CA GLU A 153 4.27 -2.03 -18.07
C GLU A 153 3.75 -3.39 -17.60
N PHE A 154 3.43 -4.25 -18.56
CA PHE A 154 2.88 -5.56 -18.26
C PHE A 154 3.48 -6.67 -19.13
N GLU A 155 3.42 -7.89 -18.61
CA GLU A 155 3.75 -9.12 -19.32
C GLU A 155 2.49 -9.98 -19.42
N ALA A 156 2.04 -10.27 -20.64
CA ALA A 156 0.88 -11.12 -20.86
C ALA A 156 1.20 -12.54 -20.38
N VAL A 157 0.37 -13.05 -19.46
CA VAL A 157 0.45 -14.43 -18.96
C VAL A 157 -0.49 -15.32 -19.75
N ARG A 158 -1.66 -14.79 -20.11
CA ARG A 158 -2.68 -15.51 -20.86
C ARG A 158 -3.47 -14.55 -21.75
N VAL A 159 -3.75 -14.99 -22.96
CA VAL A 159 -4.61 -14.26 -23.91
C VAL A 159 -5.68 -15.23 -24.38
N GLU A 160 -6.93 -14.93 -24.07
CA GLU A 160 -8.10 -15.72 -24.46
C GLU A 160 -9.07 -14.83 -25.22
N ARG A 161 -9.16 -15.04 -26.54
CA ARG A 161 -9.96 -14.23 -27.48
C ARG A 161 -9.58 -12.74 -27.42
N ASP A 162 -10.35 -11.94 -26.70
CA ASP A 162 -10.27 -10.50 -26.52
C ASP A 162 -9.83 -10.13 -25.09
N VAL A 163 -9.68 -11.11 -24.18
CA VAL A 163 -9.26 -10.89 -22.81
C VAL A 163 -7.76 -11.17 -22.65
N VAL A 164 -7.07 -10.24 -22.01
CA VAL A 164 -5.65 -10.35 -21.65
C VAL A 164 -5.56 -10.39 -20.13
N ALA A 165 -4.94 -11.45 -19.60
CA ALA A 165 -4.50 -11.51 -18.21
C ALA A 165 -2.97 -11.35 -18.19
N ALA A 166 -2.49 -10.40 -17.39
CA ALA A 166 -1.10 -10.00 -17.38
C ALA A 166 -0.57 -9.78 -15.96
N LYS A 167 0.74 -9.98 -15.82
CA LYS A 167 1.52 -9.55 -14.66
C LYS A 167 1.93 -8.10 -14.88
N ILE A 168 1.80 -7.27 -13.85
CA ILE A 168 2.38 -5.92 -13.85
C ILE A 168 3.88 -6.09 -13.67
N ALA A 169 4.65 -5.81 -14.72
CA ALA A 169 6.09 -5.92 -14.69
C ALA A 169 6.71 -4.73 -13.96
N LYS A 170 6.16 -3.53 -14.19
CA LYS A 170 6.64 -2.29 -13.59
C LYS A 170 5.51 -1.26 -13.54
N VAL A 171 5.38 -0.57 -12.41
CA VAL A 171 4.59 0.67 -12.33
C VAL A 171 5.57 1.82 -12.54
N GLN A 172 5.50 2.48 -13.71
CA GLN A 172 6.38 3.59 -14.06
C GLN A 172 6.04 4.85 -13.25
N ARG A 173 4.75 5.10 -13.03
CA ARG A 173 4.24 6.25 -12.29
C ARG A 173 2.96 5.89 -11.55
N GLY A 174 2.77 6.44 -10.35
CA GLY A 174 1.51 6.32 -9.60
C GLY A 174 1.39 5.04 -8.78
N ARG A 175 2.50 4.42 -8.34
CA ARG A 175 2.49 3.22 -7.50
C ARG A 175 1.68 3.42 -6.21
N ASP A 176 1.90 4.53 -5.51
CA ASP A 176 1.18 4.79 -4.25
C ASP A 176 -0.28 5.15 -4.49
N ARG A 177 -0.59 5.77 -5.63
CA ARG A 177 -1.98 6.04 -6.05
C ARG A 177 -2.74 4.75 -6.32
N LEU A 178 -2.11 3.82 -7.05
CA LEU A 178 -2.65 2.48 -7.27
C LEU A 178 -2.90 1.76 -5.94
N ARG A 179 -1.94 1.80 -5.00
CA ARG A 179 -2.10 1.21 -3.67
C ARG A 179 -3.24 1.86 -2.89
N LYS A 180 -3.33 3.20 -2.87
CA LYS A 180 -4.42 3.95 -2.20
C LYS A 180 -5.77 3.59 -2.77
N PHE A 181 -5.87 3.54 -4.09
CA PHE A 181 -7.08 3.15 -4.79
C PHE A 181 -7.51 1.73 -4.40
N LEU A 182 -6.61 0.74 -4.50
CA LEU A 182 -6.92 -0.66 -4.16
C LEU A 182 -7.26 -0.82 -2.68
N PHE A 183 -6.56 -0.13 -1.78
CA PHE A 183 -6.85 -0.17 -0.36
C PHE A 183 -8.23 0.41 -0.02
N ASN A 184 -8.58 1.55 -0.62
CA ASN A 184 -9.88 2.18 -0.43
C ASN A 184 -11.00 1.31 -1.01
N LEU A 185 -10.78 0.70 -2.18
CA LEU A 185 -11.73 -0.24 -2.79
C LEU A 185 -11.98 -1.43 -1.86
N HIS A 186 -10.92 -2.08 -1.38
CA HIS A 186 -11.03 -3.20 -0.45
C HIS A 186 -11.74 -2.81 0.85
N ARG A 187 -11.40 -1.66 1.43
CA ARG A 187 -12.06 -1.14 2.64
C ARG A 187 -13.55 -0.90 2.43
N ASN A 188 -13.93 -0.38 1.27
CA ASN A 188 -15.32 -0.14 0.91
C ASN A 188 -16.10 -1.44 0.70
N GLU A 189 -15.49 -2.46 0.10
CA GLU A 189 -16.10 -3.78 -0.09
C GLU A 189 -16.17 -4.59 1.22
N ASN A 190 -15.22 -4.39 2.12
CA ASN A 190 -15.05 -5.20 3.34
C ASN A 190 -15.20 -4.35 4.61
N GLN A 191 -16.18 -3.44 4.65
CA GLN A 191 -16.34 -2.48 5.76
C GLN A 191 -16.31 -3.13 7.15
N GLN A 192 -16.88 -4.33 7.27
CA GLN A 192 -16.96 -5.10 8.51
C GLN A 192 -15.58 -5.43 9.10
N LEU A 193 -14.55 -5.63 8.26
CA LEU A 193 -13.18 -5.88 8.72
C LEU A 193 -12.52 -4.65 9.35
N TYR A 194 -13.06 -3.46 9.08
CA TYR A 194 -12.53 -2.18 9.53
C TYR A 194 -13.42 -1.47 10.56
N GLN A 195 -14.56 -2.08 10.91
CA GLN A 195 -15.46 -1.62 11.97
C GLN A 195 -14.82 -1.92 13.32
N GLY A 196 -14.16 -0.91 13.90
CA GLY A 196 -13.34 -1.03 15.13
C GLY A 196 -11.99 -0.31 15.03
N LEU A 197 -11.59 0.10 13.81
CA LEU A 197 -10.39 0.91 13.54
C LEU A 197 -10.70 2.41 13.35
N GLN A 198 -11.93 2.83 13.61
CA GLN A 198 -12.29 4.24 13.68
C GLN A 198 -12.00 4.75 15.09
N SER A 199 -10.83 5.37 15.26
CA SER A 199 -10.53 6.28 16.37
C SER A 199 -10.97 7.69 16.02
#